data_AF-A0A8H5I0K4-F1
#
_entry.id   AF-A0A8H5I0K4-F1
#
_cell.length_a   1.000
_cell.length_b   1.000
_cell.length_c   1.000
_cell.angle_alpha   90.00
_cell.angle_beta   90.00
_cell.angle_gamma   90.00
#
_symmetry.space_group_name_H-M   'P 1'
#
loop_
_entity.id
_entity.type
_entity.pdbx_description
1 polymer ?
#
loop_
_entity_poly.entity_id
_entity_poly.type
_entity_poly.pdbx_seq_one_letter_code
_entity_poly.pdbx_strand_id
1 'polypeptide(L)'
;MVQPIAPKTRASNSSGIADCGRSIPVEELRNARISERAWVSVDGMVYNLTEFHTQHPGGSEFILMSAGKDVSKLFDSYHGLKQRQKLRKYRIGKLIGQDVPAFSPGDDFWFTLRQRVDEHFDLLKIDPRHSPINILRCALTVVVSLCLYWMQWTLTSHPCVFYSISVIYGVVLARYSVSAVHDASHGAIGRDPRFWKLILIGHDCFNGCSSTLWIYQHTMSHHIFPNIDGFDTDIETPEIGFRRIKSTQRYFYFYRLQALYAPILYALYASSVRIEDLIFYFTKRRGPLTVNPFTLDQNIVFWGGKLFFFSTRILLPLSWGISMNSIIAAFFLTDFTFSIFLATIFQATHVVDSAAFPRVNPKTGNIDGDWAHIQVETAQDYAHDQPFMTFFSGSLNYQVIHHLFPTVAQEHIPALGPIVRQTAKEFGVKYEVIRKKKSGKSRKADVEAHNIKRNNTPDVPTITQVLSREIPRNKFTGFRLPELDNTTKGTTQKYPATTPTRKLQPKLQANKAPPNSFTGFQIPKLNNMLPSETPTFSPLSFNSPTPSFLPDSIGVAPLPNQDTSTSQHLFKFPIEFSPLRGQSYAGLKNLI
;
A
#
# COMPACT_ATOMS: atom_id res chain seq x y z
N MET A 1 -20.98 7.37 39.70
CA MET A 1 -21.76 7.27 38.45
C MET A 1 -21.24 8.34 37.50
N VAL A 2 -20.82 7.98 36.29
CA VAL A 2 -20.55 8.92 35.19
C VAL A 2 -21.70 8.74 34.20
N GLN A 3 -22.36 9.83 33.78
CA GLN A 3 -23.47 9.72 32.82
C GLN A 3 -22.93 9.31 31.43
N PRO A 4 -23.65 8.46 30.68
CA PRO A 4 -23.30 8.15 29.31
C PRO A 4 -23.45 9.42 28.46
N ILE A 5 -22.36 9.88 27.84
CA ILE A 5 -22.42 10.93 26.83
C ILE A 5 -23.11 10.32 25.61
N ALA A 6 -24.31 10.80 25.29
CA ALA A 6 -25.07 10.30 24.15
C ALA A 6 -24.28 10.46 22.84
N PRO A 7 -24.29 9.47 21.92
CA PRO A 7 -23.65 9.60 20.63
C PRO A 7 -24.26 10.78 19.88
N LYS A 8 -23.41 11.61 19.26
CA LYS A 8 -23.85 12.79 18.50
C LYS A 8 -24.46 12.33 17.17
N THR A 9 -25.75 12.03 17.21
CA THR A 9 -26.58 11.69 16.04
C THR A 9 -26.28 12.58 14.85
N ARG A 10 -26.16 11.95 13.67
CA ARG A 10 -25.76 12.51 12.37
C ARG A 10 -26.50 13.80 11.97
N ALA A 11 -26.01 14.95 12.44
CA ALA A 11 -26.42 16.24 11.92
C ALA A 11 -25.92 16.38 10.46
N SER A 12 -26.86 16.45 9.52
CA SER A 12 -26.56 16.74 8.11
C SER A 12 -26.11 18.19 7.96
N ASN A 13 -24.81 18.45 8.15
CA ASN A 13 -24.18 19.77 8.03
C ASN A 13 -24.06 20.23 6.56
N SER A 14 -25.21 20.36 5.88
CA SER A 14 -25.38 20.99 4.56
C SER A 14 -25.48 22.52 4.66
N SER A 15 -25.73 23.07 5.86
CA SER A 15 -25.85 24.51 6.10
C SER A 15 -24.49 25.23 6.18
N GLY A 16 -24.29 26.25 5.34
CA GLY A 16 -23.35 27.35 5.66
C GLY A 16 -22.00 27.39 4.96
N ILE A 17 -21.89 26.94 3.69
CA ILE A 17 -20.83 27.40 2.76
C ILE A 17 -21.50 27.69 1.42
N ALA A 18 -21.05 28.75 0.73
CA ALA A 18 -21.49 29.07 -0.62
C ALA A 18 -21.33 27.86 -1.54
N ASP A 19 -22.45 27.34 -2.04
CA ASP A 19 -22.45 26.52 -3.24
C ASP A 19 -22.04 27.44 -4.40
N CYS A 20 -21.01 27.07 -5.15
CA CYS A 20 -20.60 27.85 -6.33
C CYS A 20 -21.53 27.61 -7.53
N GLY A 21 -22.56 26.76 -7.39
CA GLY A 21 -23.59 26.48 -8.41
C GLY A 21 -23.10 25.65 -9.59
N ARG A 22 -21.78 25.57 -9.79
CA ARG A 22 -21.15 24.82 -10.88
C ARG A 22 -21.33 23.32 -10.69
N SER A 23 -22.16 22.76 -11.56
CA SER A 23 -22.16 21.32 -11.85
C SER A 23 -20.94 20.96 -12.70
N ILE A 24 -20.21 19.91 -12.30
CA ILE A 24 -19.01 19.40 -12.99
C ILE A 24 -19.28 17.94 -13.38
N PRO A 25 -19.40 17.60 -14.68
CA PRO A 25 -19.56 16.21 -15.12
C PRO A 25 -18.35 15.35 -14.76
N VAL A 26 -18.57 14.05 -14.53
CA VAL A 26 -17.49 13.09 -14.23
C VAL A 26 -16.40 13.05 -15.30
N GLU A 27 -16.73 13.26 -16.57
CA GLU A 27 -15.72 13.35 -17.64
C GLU A 27 -14.92 14.68 -17.61
N GLU A 28 -15.47 15.77 -17.05
CA GLU A 28 -14.66 16.97 -16.80
C GLU A 28 -13.66 16.72 -15.67
N LEU A 29 -14.08 16.01 -14.61
CA LEU A 29 -13.17 15.54 -13.55
C LEU A 29 -12.07 14.64 -14.12
N ARG A 30 -12.41 13.59 -14.88
CA ARG A 30 -11.45 12.61 -15.44
C ARG A 30 -10.38 13.23 -16.34
N ASN A 31 -10.66 14.37 -16.98
CA ASN A 31 -9.69 15.12 -17.76
C ASN A 31 -8.76 16.01 -16.90
N ALA A 32 -9.15 16.35 -15.67
CA ALA A 32 -8.37 17.14 -14.71
C ALA A 32 -7.37 16.28 -13.91
N ARG A 33 -6.43 15.64 -14.65
CA ARG A 33 -5.52 14.58 -14.16
C ARG A 33 -4.02 14.85 -14.35
N ILE A 34 -3.63 16.11 -14.45
CA ILE A 34 -2.23 16.57 -14.64
C ILE A 34 -1.90 17.68 -13.63
N SER A 35 -0.63 18.02 -13.42
CA SER A 35 -0.18 19.01 -12.42
C SER A 35 -0.87 20.37 -12.56
N GLU A 36 -1.01 20.84 -13.78
CA GLU A 36 -1.54 22.16 -14.14
C GLU A 36 -3.07 22.21 -13.90
N ARG A 37 -3.72 21.05 -13.84
CA ARG A 37 -5.17 20.91 -13.61
C ARG A 37 -5.44 19.70 -12.71
N ALA A 38 -4.91 19.72 -11.49
CA ALA A 38 -5.00 18.61 -10.55
C ALA A 38 -6.30 18.71 -9.72
N TRP A 39 -7.41 18.12 -10.20
CA TRP A 39 -8.69 18.15 -9.48
C TRP A 39 -9.03 16.78 -8.89
N VAL A 40 -9.77 16.75 -7.79
CA VAL A 40 -10.25 15.51 -7.14
C VAL A 40 -11.71 15.67 -6.71
N SER A 41 -12.45 14.57 -6.57
CA SER A 41 -13.74 14.59 -5.87
C SER A 41 -13.67 13.92 -4.50
N VAL A 42 -14.36 14.53 -3.53
CA VAL A 42 -14.58 14.01 -2.17
C VAL A 42 -16.03 14.32 -1.79
N ASP A 43 -16.80 13.31 -1.40
CA ASP A 43 -18.23 13.37 -1.10
C ASP A 43 -19.11 13.90 -2.26
N GLY A 44 -18.74 13.65 -3.52
CA GLY A 44 -19.44 14.22 -4.67
C GLY A 44 -19.30 15.74 -4.82
N MET A 45 -18.31 16.35 -4.16
CA MET A 45 -17.87 17.73 -4.35
C MET A 45 -16.50 17.71 -5.03
N VAL A 46 -16.26 18.62 -5.97
CA VAL A 46 -15.00 18.69 -6.74
C VAL A 46 -14.13 19.82 -6.22
N TYR A 47 -12.84 19.54 -6.07
CA TYR A 47 -11.83 20.42 -5.49
C TYR A 47 -10.65 20.61 -6.45
N ASN A 48 -10.25 21.86 -6.68
CA ASN A 48 -9.06 22.19 -7.46
C ASN A 48 -7.83 22.27 -6.54
N LEU A 49 -6.88 21.36 -6.74
CA LEU A 49 -5.67 21.23 -5.92
C LEU A 49 -4.38 21.56 -6.69
N THR A 50 -4.45 22.15 -7.90
CA THR A 50 -3.27 22.63 -8.67
C THR A 50 -2.30 23.42 -7.78
N GLU A 51 -2.75 24.52 -7.17
CA GLU A 51 -1.90 25.36 -6.31
C GLU A 51 -1.55 24.72 -4.95
N PHE A 52 -2.16 23.58 -4.60
CA PHE A 52 -1.99 22.93 -3.30
C PHE A 52 -1.12 21.68 -3.34
N HIS A 53 -0.95 21.01 -4.48
CA HIS A 53 -0.23 19.72 -4.53
C HIS A 53 1.22 19.84 -4.01
N THR A 54 1.90 20.95 -4.32
CA THR A 54 3.25 21.28 -3.80
C THR A 54 3.30 21.56 -2.30
N GLN A 55 2.17 21.95 -1.70
CA GLN A 55 2.02 22.31 -0.28
C GLN A 55 1.43 21.17 0.58
N HIS A 56 1.07 20.04 -0.05
CA HIS A 56 0.41 18.92 0.62
C HIS A 56 1.38 18.23 1.60
N PRO A 57 1.04 18.07 2.90
CA PRO A 57 1.95 17.46 3.88
C PRO A 57 2.30 15.98 3.61
N GLY A 58 1.48 15.25 2.86
CA GLY A 58 1.83 13.91 2.37
C GLY A 58 2.73 13.91 1.13
N GLY A 59 3.18 15.07 0.66
CA GLY A 59 3.88 15.24 -0.61
C GLY A 59 2.94 15.35 -1.81
N SER A 60 3.49 15.85 -2.91
CA SER A 60 2.75 16.13 -4.15
C SER A 60 2.29 14.88 -4.89
N GLU A 61 3.02 13.77 -4.76
CA GLU A 61 2.83 12.57 -5.58
C GLU A 61 1.42 11.98 -5.43
N PHE A 62 0.95 11.75 -4.20
CA PHE A 62 -0.40 11.24 -3.95
C PHE A 62 -1.52 12.12 -4.52
N ILE A 63 -1.34 13.45 -4.57
CA ILE A 63 -2.32 14.38 -5.15
C ILE A 63 -2.33 14.26 -6.68
N LEU A 64 -1.16 14.21 -7.31
CA LEU A 64 -1.04 14.05 -8.77
C LEU A 64 -1.51 12.66 -9.25
N MET A 65 -1.33 11.63 -8.43
CA MET A 65 -1.87 10.29 -8.71
C MET A 65 -3.40 10.24 -8.55
N SER A 66 -3.92 10.91 -7.52
CA SER A 66 -5.36 11.10 -7.25
C SER A 66 -6.08 11.98 -8.24
N ALA A 67 -5.36 12.79 -9.02
CA ALA A 67 -5.96 13.75 -9.93
C ALA A 67 -6.89 13.07 -10.95
N GLY A 68 -8.04 13.69 -11.19
CA GLY A 68 -9.10 13.23 -12.07
C GLY A 68 -9.92 12.04 -11.57
N LYS A 69 -9.95 11.79 -10.25
CA LYS A 69 -10.69 10.68 -9.63
C LYS A 69 -11.60 11.15 -8.48
N ASP A 70 -12.63 10.38 -8.15
CA ASP A 70 -13.21 10.43 -6.81
C ASP A 70 -12.31 9.65 -5.84
N VAL A 71 -11.94 10.29 -4.75
CA VAL A 71 -11.04 9.76 -3.71
C VAL A 71 -11.67 9.83 -2.32
N SER A 72 -13.00 9.83 -2.22
CA SER A 72 -13.74 10.01 -0.97
C SER A 72 -13.27 9.06 0.15
N LYS A 73 -13.11 7.77 -0.15
CA LYS A 73 -12.69 6.75 0.82
C LYS A 73 -11.19 6.72 1.07
N LEU A 74 -10.36 6.98 0.05
CA LEU A 74 -8.93 7.21 0.20
C LEU A 74 -8.64 8.46 1.07
N PHE A 75 -9.48 9.49 0.96
CA PHE A 75 -9.41 10.65 1.83
C PHE A 75 -9.75 10.26 3.28
N ASP A 76 -10.85 9.54 3.51
CA ASP A 76 -11.30 9.15 4.87
C ASP A 76 -10.32 8.27 5.64
N SER A 77 -9.65 7.33 4.98
CA SER A 77 -8.65 6.45 5.62
C SER A 77 -7.34 7.17 5.97
N TYR A 78 -6.97 8.23 5.24
CA TYR A 78 -5.72 8.99 5.45
C TYR A 78 -5.91 10.31 6.25
N HIS A 79 -7.12 10.85 6.31
CA HIS A 79 -7.43 12.19 6.83
C HIS A 79 -8.60 12.20 7.81
N GLY A 80 -8.62 13.19 8.71
CA GLY A 80 -9.70 13.40 9.67
C GLY A 80 -10.56 14.63 9.37
N LEU A 81 -11.55 14.87 10.24
CA LEU A 81 -12.50 15.99 10.10
C LEU A 81 -11.80 17.36 10.01
N LYS A 82 -10.68 17.56 10.71
CA LYS A 82 -9.86 18.79 10.68
C LYS A 82 -9.30 19.08 9.28
N GLN A 83 -8.90 18.06 8.53
CA GLN A 83 -8.39 18.17 7.17
C GLN A 83 -9.54 18.32 6.16
N ARG A 84 -10.67 17.61 6.36
CA ARG A 84 -11.90 17.79 5.56
C ARG A 84 -12.43 19.22 5.64
N GLN A 85 -12.25 19.91 6.78
CA GLN A 85 -12.53 21.35 6.90
C GLN A 85 -11.58 22.20 6.05
N LYS A 86 -10.26 21.93 6.07
CA LYS A 86 -9.28 22.67 5.24
C LYS A 86 -9.52 22.52 3.73
N LEU A 87 -10.03 21.37 3.28
CA LEU A 87 -10.32 21.11 1.87
C LEU A 87 -11.40 22.07 1.29
N ARG A 88 -12.32 22.56 2.14
CA ARG A 88 -13.48 23.38 1.73
C ARG A 88 -13.13 24.61 0.89
N LYS A 89 -11.98 25.27 1.14
CA LYS A 89 -11.55 26.48 0.40
C LYS A 89 -11.10 26.21 -1.04
N TYR A 90 -10.92 24.94 -1.41
CA TYR A 90 -10.52 24.51 -2.75
C TYR A 90 -11.71 24.04 -3.62
N ARG A 91 -12.94 24.10 -3.10
CA ARG A 91 -14.13 23.62 -3.81
C ARG A 91 -14.41 24.46 -5.05
N ILE A 92 -14.64 23.79 -6.19
CA ILE A 92 -14.96 24.43 -7.46
C ILE A 92 -16.29 23.98 -8.07
N GLY A 93 -16.94 22.94 -7.53
CA GLY A 93 -18.25 22.49 -8.01
C GLY A 93 -18.80 21.26 -7.29
N LYS A 94 -20.00 20.85 -7.71
CA LYS A 94 -20.61 19.57 -7.36
C LYS A 94 -20.40 18.58 -8.51
N LEU A 95 -20.03 17.33 -8.20
CA LEU A 95 -19.88 16.27 -9.19
C LEU A 95 -21.26 15.83 -9.71
N ILE A 96 -21.36 15.66 -11.04
CA ILE A 96 -22.52 15.06 -11.71
C ILE A 96 -22.07 13.78 -12.43
N GLY A 97 -22.82 12.69 -12.19
CA GLY A 97 -22.37 11.34 -12.52
C GLY A 97 -21.55 10.74 -11.39
N GLN A 98 -20.89 9.62 -11.68
CA GLN A 98 -20.21 8.80 -10.68
C GLN A 98 -18.91 8.23 -11.27
N ASP A 99 -17.80 8.38 -10.54
CA ASP A 99 -16.50 7.90 -10.99
C ASP A 99 -16.25 6.43 -10.60
N VAL A 100 -16.59 6.10 -9.35
CA VAL A 100 -16.42 4.77 -8.73
C VAL A 100 -17.68 4.37 -7.95
N PRO A 101 -17.95 3.06 -7.71
CA PRO A 101 -19.06 2.59 -6.89
C PRO A 101 -19.07 3.23 -5.49
N ALA A 102 -20.22 3.73 -5.06
CA ALA A 102 -20.39 4.25 -3.71
C ALA A 102 -20.66 3.09 -2.74
N PHE A 103 -20.17 3.23 -1.51
CA PHE A 103 -20.49 2.32 -0.41
C PHE A 103 -21.81 2.71 0.23
N SER A 104 -22.53 1.73 0.77
CA SER A 104 -23.75 1.98 1.53
C SER A 104 -23.44 2.76 2.81
N PRO A 105 -24.35 3.61 3.33
CA PRO A 105 -24.14 4.28 4.61
C PRO A 105 -24.13 3.28 5.76
N GLY A 106 -23.02 3.20 6.50
CA GLY A 106 -22.90 2.39 7.71
C GLY A 106 -23.51 2.99 8.97
N ASP A 107 -23.26 2.28 10.06
CA ASP A 107 -23.50 2.67 11.45
C ASP A 107 -22.32 3.49 12.02
N ASP A 108 -22.31 3.69 13.35
CA ASP A 108 -21.26 4.42 14.05
C ASP A 108 -19.98 3.59 14.33
N PHE A 109 -19.82 2.39 13.76
CA PHE A 109 -18.65 1.52 13.98
C PHE A 109 -17.33 2.23 13.68
N TRP A 110 -17.21 2.79 12.46
CA TRP A 110 -15.99 3.49 12.01
C TRP A 110 -15.66 4.69 12.90
N PHE A 111 -16.66 5.51 13.23
CA PHE A 111 -16.48 6.71 14.04
C PHE A 111 -16.07 6.36 15.47
N THR A 112 -16.71 5.34 16.06
CA THR A 112 -16.40 4.86 17.43
C THR A 112 -15.02 4.22 17.49
N LEU A 113 -14.67 3.38 16.51
CA LEU A 113 -13.37 2.74 16.45
C LEU A 113 -12.26 3.78 16.26
N ARG A 114 -12.44 4.71 15.32
CA ARG A 114 -11.48 5.79 15.07
C ARG A 114 -11.28 6.68 16.29
N GLN A 115 -12.35 7.07 16.98
CA GLN A 115 -12.25 7.86 18.22
C GLN A 115 -11.39 7.13 19.26
N ARG A 116 -11.62 5.83 19.49
CA ARG A 116 -10.85 5.03 20.46
C ARG A 116 -9.37 4.87 20.08
N VAL A 117 -9.07 4.82 18.78
CA VAL A 117 -7.70 4.76 18.27
C VAL A 117 -7.01 6.13 18.40
N ASP A 118 -7.68 7.23 18.04
CA ASP A 118 -7.17 8.59 18.26
C ASP A 118 -6.92 8.84 19.77
N GLU A 119 -7.86 8.46 20.65
CA GLU A 119 -7.71 8.54 22.12
C GLU A 119 -6.53 7.70 22.65
N HIS A 120 -6.28 6.51 22.09
CA HIS A 120 -5.14 5.67 22.48
C HIS A 120 -3.79 6.36 22.21
N PHE A 121 -3.61 6.94 21.02
CA PHE A 121 -2.39 7.66 20.67
C PHE A 121 -2.25 8.98 21.46
N ASP A 122 -3.33 9.75 21.63
CA ASP A 122 -3.33 11.01 22.41
C ASP A 122 -3.00 10.79 23.90
N LEU A 123 -3.56 9.73 24.53
CA LEU A 123 -3.30 9.40 25.94
C LEU A 123 -1.84 8.98 26.18
N LEU A 124 -1.28 8.18 25.27
CA LEU A 124 0.12 7.71 25.34
C LEU A 124 1.13 8.74 24.81
N LYS A 125 0.66 9.81 24.14
CA LYS A 125 1.46 10.87 23.51
C LYS A 125 2.48 10.35 22.49
N ILE A 126 2.18 9.22 21.85
CA ILE A 126 2.99 8.63 20.78
C ILE A 126 2.43 8.99 19.41
N ASP A 127 3.32 9.17 18.45
CA ASP A 127 2.95 9.46 17.07
C ASP A 127 2.52 8.19 16.34
N PRO A 128 1.25 8.07 15.87
CA PRO A 128 0.81 6.90 15.12
C PRO A 128 1.64 6.66 13.84
N ARG A 129 2.19 7.72 13.22
CA ARG A 129 2.94 7.61 11.96
C ARG A 129 4.43 7.36 12.13
N HIS A 130 4.93 7.21 13.35
CA HIS A 130 6.37 7.16 13.59
C HIS A 130 6.74 6.20 14.72
N SER A 131 7.75 5.36 14.44
CA SER A 131 8.43 4.53 15.43
C SER A 131 9.93 4.54 15.12
N PRO A 132 10.80 4.91 16.07
CA PRO A 132 12.26 4.79 15.91
C PRO A 132 12.70 3.35 15.63
N ILE A 133 11.94 2.36 16.12
CA ILE A 133 12.19 0.94 15.87
C ILE A 133 11.91 0.59 14.40
N ASN A 134 10.90 1.19 13.76
CA ASN A 134 10.64 1.00 12.33
C ASN A 134 11.82 1.51 11.50
N ILE A 135 12.28 2.73 11.79
CA ILE A 135 13.41 3.35 11.08
C ILE A 135 14.68 2.52 11.26
N LEU A 136 14.96 2.03 12.47
CA LEU A 136 16.08 1.12 12.72
C LEU A 136 15.94 -0.20 11.95
N ARG A 137 14.76 -0.84 11.95
CA ARG A 137 14.49 -2.06 11.17
C ARG A 137 14.67 -1.84 9.67
N CYS A 138 14.21 -0.70 9.14
CA CYS A 138 14.37 -0.34 7.74
C CYS A 138 15.84 -0.11 7.37
N ALA A 139 16.58 0.68 8.18
CA ALA A 139 18.01 0.90 7.98
C ALA A 139 18.82 -0.41 8.05
N LEU A 140 18.56 -1.26 9.05
CA LEU A 140 19.18 -2.58 9.16
C LEU A 140 18.85 -3.49 7.97
N THR A 141 17.61 -3.46 7.47
CA THR A 141 17.23 -4.26 6.30
C THR A 141 17.97 -3.82 5.03
N VAL A 142 18.17 -2.51 4.83
CA VAL A 142 18.97 -1.98 3.72
C VAL A 142 20.45 -2.33 3.88
N VAL A 143 21.04 -2.15 5.07
CA VAL A 143 22.44 -2.51 5.34
C VAL A 143 22.68 -4.00 5.12
N VAL A 144 21.83 -4.88 5.67
CA VAL A 144 21.93 -6.33 5.47
C VAL A 144 21.74 -6.70 4.00
N SER A 145 20.84 -6.04 3.26
CA SER A 145 20.69 -6.24 1.81
C SER A 145 21.99 -5.96 1.04
N LEU A 146 22.64 -4.84 1.35
CA LEU A 146 23.91 -4.45 0.71
C LEU A 146 25.07 -5.37 1.11
N CYS A 147 25.15 -5.78 2.39
CA CYS A 147 26.14 -6.76 2.85
C CYS A 147 25.96 -8.13 2.19
N LEU A 148 24.73 -8.65 2.12
CA LEU A 148 24.44 -9.92 1.46
C LEU A 148 24.74 -9.85 -0.04
N TYR A 149 24.39 -8.75 -0.72
CA TYR A 149 24.76 -8.53 -2.12
C TYR A 149 26.29 -8.53 -2.33
N TRP A 150 27.05 -7.87 -1.47
CA TRP A 150 28.51 -7.87 -1.55
C TRP A 150 29.10 -9.27 -1.29
N MET A 151 28.63 -9.96 -0.25
CA MET A 151 29.06 -11.33 0.10
C MET A 151 28.70 -12.34 -1.00
N GLN A 152 27.53 -12.19 -1.64
CA GLN A 152 27.10 -13.03 -2.77
C GLN A 152 28.16 -13.09 -3.86
N TRP A 153 28.67 -11.93 -4.30
CA TRP A 153 29.56 -11.87 -5.47
C TRP A 153 31.05 -11.99 -5.13
N THR A 154 31.42 -11.90 -3.84
CA THR A 154 32.81 -12.09 -3.38
C THR A 154 33.11 -13.51 -2.86
N LEU A 155 32.09 -14.30 -2.48
CA LEU A 155 32.24 -15.67 -1.95
C LEU A 155 31.92 -16.76 -2.99
N THR A 156 32.12 -16.46 -4.27
CA THR A 156 31.82 -17.33 -5.42
C THR A 156 32.64 -18.63 -5.46
N SER A 157 33.80 -18.65 -4.79
CA SER A 157 34.63 -19.84 -4.55
C SER A 157 33.97 -20.90 -3.65
N HIS A 158 32.87 -20.57 -2.98
CA HIS A 158 32.17 -21.47 -2.05
C HIS A 158 30.69 -21.66 -2.47
N PRO A 159 30.38 -22.53 -3.47
CA PRO A 159 29.05 -22.62 -4.07
C PRO A 159 27.89 -22.81 -3.09
N CYS A 160 28.08 -23.60 -2.03
CA CYS A 160 27.05 -23.78 -0.99
C CYS A 160 26.75 -22.48 -0.22
N VAL A 161 27.78 -21.68 0.08
CA VAL A 161 27.64 -20.37 0.74
C VAL A 161 27.02 -19.37 -0.23
N PHE A 162 27.53 -19.32 -1.47
CA PHE A 162 27.02 -18.51 -2.57
C PHE A 162 25.49 -18.67 -2.75
N TYR A 163 25.00 -19.88 -2.96
CA TYR A 163 23.56 -20.11 -3.16
C TYR A 163 22.72 -19.97 -1.88
N SER A 164 23.31 -20.21 -0.70
CA SER A 164 22.64 -19.93 0.59
C SER A 164 22.43 -18.43 0.80
N ILE A 165 23.38 -17.59 0.40
CA ILE A 165 23.23 -16.13 0.42
C ILE A 165 22.09 -15.69 -0.50
N SER A 166 21.92 -16.30 -1.68
CA SER A 166 20.81 -15.97 -2.60
C SER A 166 19.44 -16.22 -1.97
N VAL A 167 19.30 -17.35 -1.28
CA VAL A 167 18.08 -17.73 -0.52
C VAL A 167 17.80 -16.73 0.61
N ILE A 168 18.82 -16.36 1.38
CA ILE A 168 18.67 -15.40 2.50
C ILE A 168 18.38 -13.99 1.95
N TYR A 169 19.01 -13.60 0.86
CA TYR A 169 18.84 -12.28 0.25
C TYR A 169 17.42 -12.08 -0.29
N GLY A 170 16.81 -13.10 -0.91
CA GLY A 170 15.40 -13.03 -1.34
C GLY A 170 14.43 -12.82 -0.17
N VAL A 171 14.68 -13.47 0.97
CA VAL A 171 13.92 -13.28 2.21
C VAL A 171 14.11 -11.86 2.78
N VAL A 172 15.34 -11.32 2.79
CA VAL A 172 15.62 -9.96 3.28
C VAL A 172 15.01 -8.89 2.37
N LEU A 173 14.98 -9.11 1.05
CA LEU A 173 14.31 -8.21 0.10
C LEU A 173 12.77 -8.28 0.21
N ALA A 174 12.19 -9.45 0.47
CA ALA A 174 10.76 -9.56 0.73
C ALA A 174 10.39 -8.86 2.06
N ARG A 175 11.24 -9.00 3.09
CA ARG A 175 11.17 -8.23 4.35
C ARG A 175 11.27 -6.71 4.12
N TYR A 176 12.09 -6.26 3.16
CA TYR A 176 12.16 -4.85 2.77
C TYR A 176 10.84 -4.37 2.14
N SER A 177 10.23 -5.19 1.27
CA SER A 177 8.91 -4.90 0.69
C SER A 177 7.82 -4.77 1.76
N VAL A 178 7.59 -5.82 2.58
CA VAL A 178 6.45 -5.86 3.52
C VAL A 178 6.61 -4.96 4.75
N SER A 179 7.80 -4.39 5.00
CA SER A 179 7.97 -3.35 6.03
C SER A 179 8.26 -1.98 5.43
N ALA A 180 9.46 -1.76 4.89
CA ALA A 180 9.94 -0.43 4.55
C ALA A 180 9.13 0.20 3.40
N VAL A 181 9.01 -0.53 2.29
CA VAL A 181 8.31 -0.04 1.09
C VAL A 181 6.81 0.11 1.36
N HIS A 182 6.21 -0.89 2.01
CA HIS A 182 4.81 -0.88 2.41
C HIS A 182 4.46 0.34 3.29
N ASP A 183 5.18 0.57 4.39
CA ASP A 183 4.89 1.72 5.27
C ASP A 183 5.22 3.06 4.60
N ALA A 184 6.23 3.12 3.74
CA ALA A 184 6.48 4.30 2.90
C ALA A 184 5.32 4.58 1.92
N SER A 185 4.69 3.54 1.37
CA SER A 185 3.56 3.66 0.43
C SER A 185 2.26 4.18 1.08
N HIS A 186 2.15 4.11 2.41
CA HIS A 186 1.08 4.73 3.20
C HIS A 186 1.51 5.97 4.01
N GLY A 187 2.79 6.35 3.97
CA GLY A 187 3.33 7.43 4.80
C GLY A 187 3.37 7.11 6.31
N ALA A 188 3.45 5.83 6.67
CA ALA A 188 3.47 5.29 8.04
C ALA A 188 4.89 5.20 8.65
N ILE A 189 5.91 5.76 7.97
CA ILE A 189 7.32 5.78 8.42
C ILE A 189 7.84 7.22 8.68
N GLY A 190 6.97 8.10 9.19
CA GLY A 190 7.31 9.44 9.67
C GLY A 190 6.37 10.53 9.14
N ARG A 191 6.92 11.72 8.88
CA ARG A 191 6.20 12.86 8.26
C ARG A 191 6.94 13.56 7.11
N ASP A 192 8.12 13.09 6.71
CA ASP A 192 8.83 13.66 5.55
C ASP A 192 8.59 12.79 4.30
N PRO A 193 7.83 13.25 3.30
CA PRO A 193 7.62 12.51 2.05
C PRO A 193 8.91 12.31 1.24
N ARG A 194 9.98 13.09 1.48
CA ARG A 194 11.31 12.82 0.88
C ARG A 194 11.90 11.50 1.38
N PHE A 195 11.74 11.20 2.67
CA PHE A 195 12.21 9.95 3.25
C PHE A 195 11.40 8.76 2.74
N TRP A 196 10.07 8.92 2.62
CA TRP A 196 9.22 7.91 1.99
C TRP A 196 9.66 7.63 0.54
N LYS A 197 9.87 8.69 -0.26
CA LYS A 197 10.33 8.56 -1.65
C LYS A 197 11.70 7.87 -1.76
N LEU A 198 12.63 8.13 -0.84
CA LEU A 198 13.93 7.44 -0.80
C LEU A 198 13.77 5.92 -0.59
N ILE A 199 12.89 5.49 0.32
CA ILE A 199 12.59 4.08 0.56
C ILE A 199 11.86 3.45 -0.64
N LEU A 200 10.92 4.17 -1.25
CA LEU A 200 10.18 3.75 -2.44
C LEU A 200 11.10 3.54 -3.66
N ILE A 201 12.06 4.43 -3.90
CA ILE A 201 13.11 4.25 -4.93
C ILE A 201 13.92 2.96 -4.71
N GLY A 202 14.12 2.55 -3.45
CA GLY A 202 14.76 1.26 -3.14
C GLY A 202 13.96 0.04 -3.62
N HIS A 203 12.64 0.15 -3.82
CA HIS A 203 11.83 -0.92 -4.40
C HIS A 203 12.14 -1.08 -5.90
N ASP A 204 12.10 0.02 -6.65
CA ASP A 204 12.46 0.06 -8.08
C ASP A 204 13.90 -0.40 -8.32
N CYS A 205 14.84 -0.06 -7.43
CA CYS A 205 16.25 -0.43 -7.55
C CYS A 205 16.57 -1.87 -7.09
N PHE A 206 16.17 -2.29 -5.88
CA PHE A 206 16.60 -3.58 -5.32
C PHE A 206 15.72 -4.75 -5.75
N ASN A 207 14.42 -4.53 -5.90
CA ASN A 207 13.44 -5.54 -6.28
C ASN A 207 13.07 -5.47 -7.76
N GLY A 208 13.34 -4.35 -8.44
CA GLY A 208 13.00 -4.13 -9.84
C GLY A 208 11.52 -3.85 -10.08
N CYS A 209 10.71 -3.72 -9.03
CA CYS A 209 9.26 -3.52 -9.07
C CYS A 209 8.91 -2.03 -8.83
N SER A 210 7.88 -1.50 -9.48
CA SER A 210 7.60 -0.05 -9.47
C SER A 210 6.83 0.41 -8.24
N SER A 211 7.45 1.25 -7.43
CA SER A 211 6.81 1.89 -6.28
C SER A 211 5.61 2.77 -6.65
N THR A 212 5.68 3.51 -7.77
CA THR A 212 4.54 4.33 -8.25
C THR A 212 3.37 3.46 -8.74
N LEU A 213 3.61 2.33 -9.40
CA LEU A 213 2.53 1.43 -9.82
C LEU A 213 1.97 0.61 -8.65
N TRP A 214 2.82 0.23 -7.70
CA TRP A 214 2.41 -0.36 -6.42
C TRP A 214 1.46 0.56 -5.65
N ILE A 215 1.76 1.86 -5.50
CA ILE A 215 0.85 2.81 -4.85
C ILE A 215 -0.49 2.94 -5.61
N TYR A 216 -0.48 2.87 -6.94
CA TYR A 216 -1.73 2.83 -7.73
C TYR A 216 -2.58 1.59 -7.44
N GLN A 217 -1.97 0.40 -7.37
CA GLN A 217 -2.67 -0.86 -7.12
C GLN A 217 -3.10 -0.96 -5.65
N HIS A 218 -2.13 -1.02 -4.75
CA HIS A 218 -2.32 -1.23 -3.32
C HIS A 218 -3.13 -0.11 -2.66
N THR A 219 -2.64 1.14 -2.75
CA THR A 219 -3.26 2.28 -2.03
C THR A 219 -4.51 2.82 -2.74
N MET A 220 -4.56 2.84 -4.08
CA MET A 220 -5.66 3.46 -4.83
C MET A 220 -6.70 2.49 -5.41
N SER A 221 -6.52 1.18 -5.27
CA SER A 221 -7.53 0.17 -5.60
C SER A 221 -7.78 -0.75 -4.40
N HIS A 222 -6.81 -1.60 -4.03
CA HIS A 222 -6.98 -2.66 -3.01
C HIS A 222 -7.44 -2.11 -1.65
N HIS A 223 -6.79 -1.06 -1.12
CA HIS A 223 -7.17 -0.42 0.14
C HIS A 223 -8.52 0.32 0.11
N ILE A 224 -9.07 0.61 -1.08
CA ILE A 224 -10.39 1.23 -1.20
C ILE A 224 -11.48 0.15 -1.33
N PHE A 225 -11.21 -0.88 -2.14
CA PHE A 225 -12.19 -1.87 -2.61
C PHE A 225 -11.77 -3.33 -2.35
N PRO A 226 -11.26 -3.71 -1.17
CA PRO A 226 -10.60 -5.02 -0.97
C PRO A 226 -11.55 -6.19 -1.28
N ASN A 227 -11.04 -7.20 -1.98
CA ASN A 227 -11.77 -8.37 -2.50
C ASN A 227 -13.01 -8.04 -3.37
N ILE A 228 -13.26 -6.77 -3.75
CA ILE A 228 -14.41 -6.40 -4.58
C ILE A 228 -14.09 -6.68 -6.05
N ASP A 229 -14.82 -7.63 -6.62
CA ASP A 229 -14.51 -8.13 -7.96
C ASP A 229 -14.67 -7.03 -9.02
N GLY A 230 -13.67 -6.93 -9.91
CA GLY A 230 -13.54 -5.89 -10.92
C GLY A 230 -13.05 -4.53 -10.40
N PHE A 231 -12.82 -4.34 -9.09
CA PHE A 231 -12.35 -3.07 -8.52
C PHE A 231 -11.06 -3.19 -7.70
N ASP A 232 -10.82 -4.34 -7.08
CA ASP A 232 -9.53 -4.71 -6.49
C ASP A 232 -8.58 -5.26 -7.57
N THR A 233 -7.41 -4.64 -7.73
CA THR A 233 -6.36 -5.07 -8.66
C THR A 233 -5.61 -6.31 -8.21
N ASP A 234 -5.57 -6.59 -6.92
CA ASP A 234 -4.65 -7.56 -6.32
C ASP A 234 -5.30 -8.96 -6.27
N ILE A 235 -6.62 -9.00 -6.42
CA ILE A 235 -7.43 -10.19 -6.75
C ILE A 235 -7.96 -10.17 -8.19
N GLU A 236 -7.41 -9.35 -9.09
CA GLU A 236 -7.76 -9.36 -10.51
C GLU A 236 -7.37 -10.71 -11.15
N THR A 237 -8.22 -11.25 -12.02
CA THR A 237 -7.99 -12.55 -12.68
C THR A 237 -8.53 -12.51 -14.10
N PRO A 238 -7.76 -12.93 -15.13
CA PRO A 238 -8.29 -13.05 -16.49
C PRO A 238 -9.33 -14.18 -16.58
N GLU A 239 -10.15 -14.20 -17.64
CA GLU A 239 -11.24 -15.18 -17.80
C GLU A 239 -10.71 -16.63 -17.71
N ILE A 240 -9.59 -16.91 -18.38
CA ILE A 240 -8.86 -18.18 -18.30
C ILE A 240 -7.62 -17.99 -17.40
N GLY A 241 -7.86 -17.77 -16.11
CA GLY A 241 -6.79 -17.62 -15.11
C GLY A 241 -6.21 -18.94 -14.64
N PHE A 242 -4.90 -19.00 -14.36
CA PHE A 242 -4.24 -20.22 -13.86
C PHE A 242 -4.71 -20.65 -12.46
N ARG A 243 -5.16 -19.73 -11.61
CA ARG A 243 -5.66 -20.01 -10.24
C ARG A 243 -7.11 -19.55 -10.09
N ARG A 244 -7.90 -20.26 -9.28
CA ARG A 244 -9.23 -19.84 -8.85
C ARG A 244 -9.22 -19.44 -7.38
N ILE A 245 -9.37 -18.14 -7.14
CA ILE A 245 -9.32 -17.48 -5.83
C ILE A 245 -10.69 -16.97 -5.36
N LYS A 246 -11.63 -16.76 -6.29
CA LYS A 246 -12.96 -16.18 -6.00
C LYS A 246 -14.10 -16.92 -6.70
N SER A 247 -15.31 -16.78 -6.17
CA SER A 247 -16.49 -17.56 -6.60
C SER A 247 -17.00 -17.19 -8.00
N THR A 248 -16.76 -15.96 -8.45
CA THR A 248 -17.15 -15.41 -9.77
C THR A 248 -16.38 -16.00 -10.94
N GLN A 249 -15.15 -16.46 -10.73
CA GLN A 249 -14.35 -17.05 -11.81
C GLN A 249 -15.01 -18.31 -12.37
N ARG A 250 -15.15 -18.33 -13.70
CA ARG A 250 -15.51 -19.50 -14.50
C ARG A 250 -14.68 -20.70 -14.07
N TYR A 251 -15.31 -21.84 -13.82
CA TYR A 251 -14.62 -23.02 -13.35
C TYR A 251 -14.00 -23.81 -14.51
N PHE A 252 -12.72 -24.14 -14.40
CA PHE A 252 -12.00 -25.03 -15.30
C PHE A 252 -11.51 -26.26 -14.55
N TYR A 253 -11.48 -27.41 -15.24
CA TYR A 253 -11.20 -28.72 -14.62
C TYR A 253 -9.83 -28.79 -13.93
N PHE A 254 -8.83 -28.05 -14.45
CA PHE A 254 -7.47 -28.06 -13.91
C PHE A 254 -7.37 -27.43 -12.51
N TYR A 255 -8.34 -26.60 -12.08
CA TYR A 255 -8.36 -26.07 -10.70
C TYR A 255 -8.44 -27.16 -9.62
N ARG A 256 -8.88 -28.37 -9.95
CA ARG A 256 -8.83 -29.53 -9.03
C ARG A 256 -7.40 -29.87 -8.59
N LEU A 257 -6.39 -29.48 -9.38
CA LEU A 257 -4.98 -29.68 -9.12
C LEU A 257 -4.27 -28.40 -8.61
N GLN A 258 -4.99 -27.30 -8.35
CA GLN A 258 -4.32 -26.03 -8.02
C GLN A 258 -3.51 -26.08 -6.72
N ALA A 259 -3.86 -26.96 -5.78
CA ALA A 259 -3.05 -27.19 -4.58
C ALA A 259 -1.62 -27.71 -4.89
N LEU A 260 -1.41 -28.35 -6.06
CA LEU A 260 -0.12 -28.87 -6.49
C LEU A 260 0.71 -27.82 -7.26
N TYR A 261 0.08 -27.10 -8.20
CA TYR A 261 0.81 -26.18 -9.08
C TYR A 261 0.79 -24.70 -8.63
N ALA A 262 -0.18 -24.26 -7.81
CA ALA A 262 -0.19 -22.87 -7.33
C ALA A 262 1.07 -22.49 -6.52
N PRO A 263 1.67 -23.37 -5.69
CA PRO A 263 2.97 -23.10 -5.07
C PRO A 263 4.10 -22.85 -6.09
N ILE A 264 4.05 -23.50 -7.25
CA ILE A 264 5.02 -23.27 -8.34
C ILE A 264 4.77 -21.91 -9.00
N LEU A 265 3.51 -21.52 -9.19
CA LEU A 265 3.16 -20.17 -9.67
C LEU A 265 3.54 -19.08 -8.66
N TYR A 266 3.46 -19.35 -7.36
CA TYR A 266 3.89 -18.44 -6.30
C TYR A 266 5.40 -18.18 -6.32
N ALA A 267 6.22 -19.08 -6.88
CA ALA A 267 7.66 -18.83 -7.07
C ALA A 267 7.96 -17.81 -8.19
N LEU A 268 6.99 -17.47 -9.03
CA LEU A 268 7.16 -16.56 -10.18
C LEU A 268 6.55 -15.17 -9.95
N TYR A 269 5.98 -14.91 -8.77
CA TYR A 269 5.17 -13.71 -8.50
C TYR A 269 5.92 -12.38 -8.69
N ALA A 270 7.18 -12.27 -8.25
CA ALA A 270 7.96 -11.05 -8.49
C ALA A 270 8.31 -10.84 -9.97
N SER A 271 8.60 -11.93 -10.69
CA SER A 271 8.77 -11.89 -12.13
C SER A 271 7.48 -11.50 -12.87
N SER A 272 6.30 -11.93 -12.42
CA SER A 272 5.03 -11.47 -13.01
C SER A 272 4.76 -9.99 -12.70
N VAL A 273 4.98 -9.53 -11.46
CA VAL A 273 4.85 -8.10 -11.10
C VAL A 273 5.78 -7.21 -11.94
N ARG A 274 7.04 -7.63 -12.17
CA ARG A 274 7.99 -6.88 -13.03
C ARG A 274 7.61 -6.84 -14.51
N ILE A 275 6.79 -7.78 -14.99
CA ILE A 275 6.23 -7.77 -16.36
C ILE A 275 4.96 -6.90 -16.40
N GLU A 276 4.08 -7.07 -15.42
CA GLU A 276 2.88 -6.27 -15.21
C GLU A 276 3.21 -4.76 -15.10
N ASP A 277 4.28 -4.40 -14.41
CA ASP A 277 4.86 -3.05 -14.37
C ASP A 277 5.02 -2.42 -15.76
N LEU A 278 5.65 -3.15 -16.69
CA LEU A 278 5.93 -2.67 -18.04
C LEU A 278 4.61 -2.54 -18.82
N ILE A 279 3.71 -3.51 -18.68
CA ILE A 279 2.38 -3.48 -19.31
C ILE A 279 1.58 -2.28 -18.82
N PHE A 280 1.49 -2.01 -17.51
CA PHE A 280 0.73 -0.89 -16.96
C PHE A 280 1.42 0.46 -17.18
N TYR A 281 2.74 0.50 -17.28
CA TYR A 281 3.46 1.70 -17.71
C TYR A 281 3.04 2.14 -19.12
N PHE A 282 2.82 1.22 -20.07
CA PHE A 282 2.41 1.57 -21.43
C PHE A 282 0.89 1.67 -21.61
N THR A 283 0.10 0.73 -21.08
CA THR A 283 -1.37 0.72 -21.22
C THR A 283 -2.07 1.78 -20.36
N LYS A 284 -1.41 2.23 -19.27
CA LYS A 284 -1.94 3.16 -18.26
C LYS A 284 -3.28 2.72 -17.62
N ARG A 285 -3.64 1.43 -17.66
CA ARG A 285 -4.89 0.89 -17.12
C ARG A 285 -4.74 -0.54 -16.59
N ARG A 286 -5.41 -0.83 -15.45
CA ARG A 286 -5.61 -2.18 -14.90
C ARG A 286 -7.06 -2.30 -14.44
N GLY A 287 -7.88 -3.17 -15.04
CA GLY A 287 -9.33 -3.11 -14.88
C GLY A 287 -9.89 -1.67 -15.05
N PRO A 288 -10.64 -1.12 -14.08
CA PRO A 288 -11.10 0.27 -14.08
C PRO A 288 -10.04 1.28 -13.57
N LEU A 289 -8.96 0.83 -12.93
CA LEU A 289 -7.92 1.68 -12.37
C LEU A 289 -7.16 2.38 -13.50
N THR A 290 -7.17 3.71 -13.49
CA THR A 290 -6.50 4.55 -14.49
C THR A 290 -5.24 5.21 -13.92
N VAL A 291 -4.10 4.95 -14.56
CA VAL A 291 -2.80 5.54 -14.23
C VAL A 291 -2.71 6.90 -14.93
N ASN A 292 -2.38 7.96 -14.19
CA ASN A 292 -2.19 9.29 -14.77
C ASN A 292 -0.84 9.36 -15.52
N PRO A 293 -0.63 10.38 -16.39
CA PRO A 293 0.69 10.62 -16.97
C PRO A 293 1.75 10.71 -15.87
N PHE A 294 2.84 9.95 -16.01
CA PHE A 294 3.95 9.98 -15.05
C PHE A 294 4.66 11.33 -15.15
N THR A 295 4.92 11.94 -14.01
CA THR A 295 5.83 13.10 -13.89
C THR A 295 7.26 12.73 -14.31
N LEU A 296 8.10 13.73 -14.62
CA LEU A 296 9.50 13.50 -15.01
C LEU A 296 10.24 12.63 -13.97
N ASP A 297 10.12 12.98 -12.69
CA ASP A 297 10.62 12.20 -11.55
C ASP A 297 10.20 10.72 -11.59
N GLN A 298 8.91 10.44 -11.80
CA GLN A 298 8.38 9.07 -11.80
C GLN A 298 8.89 8.28 -13.01
N ASN A 299 9.07 8.91 -14.17
CA ASN A 299 9.70 8.27 -15.32
C ASN A 299 11.19 7.96 -15.07
N ILE A 300 11.91 8.87 -14.39
CA ILE A 300 13.31 8.67 -14.00
C ILE A 300 13.44 7.54 -12.97
N VAL A 301 12.58 7.48 -11.95
CA VAL A 301 12.58 6.39 -10.96
C VAL A 301 12.25 5.05 -11.62
N PHE A 302 11.20 4.99 -12.45
CA PHE A 302 10.79 3.76 -13.13
C PHE A 302 11.91 3.19 -14.03
N TRP A 303 12.40 3.98 -15.00
CA TRP A 303 13.41 3.48 -15.95
C TRP A 303 14.80 3.37 -15.33
N GLY A 304 15.18 4.32 -14.48
CA GLY A 304 16.45 4.29 -13.74
C GLY A 304 16.54 3.12 -12.78
N GLY A 305 15.45 2.80 -12.06
CA GLY A 305 15.37 1.63 -11.19
C GLY A 305 15.39 0.31 -11.95
N LYS A 306 14.62 0.18 -13.04
CA LYS A 306 14.67 -1.00 -13.93
C LYS A 306 16.09 -1.21 -14.51
N LEU A 307 16.78 -0.14 -14.92
CA LEU A 307 18.17 -0.18 -15.38
C LEU A 307 19.14 -0.55 -14.25
N PHE A 308 19.02 0.05 -13.06
CA PHE A 308 19.84 -0.26 -11.89
C PHE A 308 19.68 -1.73 -11.46
N PHE A 309 18.44 -2.23 -11.42
CA PHE A 309 18.13 -3.63 -11.12
C PHE A 309 18.79 -4.56 -12.14
N PHE A 310 18.59 -4.34 -13.44
CA PHE A 310 19.24 -5.17 -14.47
C PHE A 310 20.78 -5.10 -14.38
N SER A 311 21.33 -3.92 -14.12
CA SER A 311 22.78 -3.69 -14.05
C SER A 311 23.40 -4.39 -12.84
N THR A 312 22.77 -4.33 -11.66
CA THR A 312 23.25 -5.02 -10.44
C THR A 312 22.97 -6.51 -10.45
N ARG A 313 21.89 -6.98 -11.08
CA ARG A 313 21.57 -8.42 -11.16
C ARG A 313 22.38 -9.16 -12.22
N ILE A 314 22.71 -8.53 -13.35
CA ILE A 314 23.32 -9.19 -14.50
C ILE A 314 24.69 -8.58 -14.85
N LEU A 315 24.74 -7.28 -15.18
CA LEU A 315 25.93 -6.68 -15.82
C LEU A 315 27.14 -6.59 -14.87
N LEU A 316 26.93 -6.18 -13.62
CA LEU A 316 28.01 -6.00 -12.65
C LEU A 316 28.64 -7.35 -12.23
N PRO A 317 27.87 -8.41 -11.87
CA PRO A 317 28.42 -9.75 -11.69
C PRO A 317 29.14 -10.30 -12.92
N LEU A 318 28.62 -10.06 -14.12
CA LEU A 318 29.28 -10.49 -15.36
C LEU A 318 30.62 -9.75 -15.58
N SER A 319 30.70 -8.46 -15.25
CA SER A 319 31.94 -7.67 -15.29
C SER A 319 32.98 -8.12 -14.25
N TRP A 320 32.55 -8.80 -13.19
CA TRP A 320 33.41 -9.47 -12.21
C TRP A 320 33.78 -10.92 -12.62
N GLY A 321 33.50 -11.32 -13.86
CA GLY A 321 33.87 -12.63 -14.41
C GLY A 321 32.98 -13.79 -13.93
N ILE A 322 31.85 -13.50 -13.27
CA ILE A 322 30.95 -14.56 -12.78
C ILE A 322 30.17 -15.14 -13.97
N SER A 323 30.12 -16.47 -14.07
CA SER A 323 29.50 -17.12 -15.23
C SER A 323 27.99 -16.87 -15.27
N MET A 324 27.45 -16.70 -16.48
CA MET A 324 26.03 -16.42 -16.71
C MET A 324 25.11 -17.47 -16.06
N ASN A 325 25.51 -18.74 -16.05
CA ASN A 325 24.78 -19.82 -15.39
C ASN A 325 24.69 -19.62 -13.87
N SER A 326 25.79 -19.19 -13.23
CA SER A 326 25.81 -18.89 -11.80
C SER A 326 24.96 -17.66 -11.46
N ILE A 327 24.99 -16.63 -12.31
CA ILE A 327 24.17 -15.42 -12.20
C ILE A 327 22.68 -15.77 -12.28
N ILE A 328 22.27 -16.52 -13.31
CA ILE A 328 20.87 -16.95 -13.51
C ILE A 328 20.38 -17.83 -12.35
N ALA A 329 21.22 -18.76 -11.86
CA ALA A 329 20.86 -19.62 -10.72
C ALA A 329 20.70 -18.82 -9.41
N ALA A 330 21.61 -17.89 -9.11
CA ALA A 330 21.50 -17.01 -7.94
C ALA A 330 20.29 -16.07 -8.03
N PHE A 331 20.03 -15.52 -9.23
CA PHE A 331 18.85 -14.72 -9.52
C PHE A 331 17.56 -15.51 -9.28
N PHE A 332 17.46 -16.71 -9.86
CA PHE A 332 16.29 -17.58 -9.69
C PHE A 332 16.04 -17.94 -8.22
N LEU A 333 17.07 -18.32 -7.46
CA LEU A 333 16.92 -18.62 -6.02
C LEU A 333 16.50 -17.39 -5.20
N THR A 334 16.97 -16.20 -5.57
CA THR A 334 16.55 -14.95 -4.92
C THR A 334 15.08 -14.64 -5.25
N ASP A 335 14.68 -14.70 -6.52
CA ASP A 335 13.33 -14.36 -6.98
C ASP A 335 12.30 -15.41 -6.50
N PHE A 336 12.66 -16.69 -6.48
CA PHE A 336 11.87 -17.79 -5.92
C PHE A 336 11.55 -17.55 -4.45
N THR A 337 12.58 -17.29 -3.62
CA THR A 337 12.39 -17.14 -2.17
C THR A 337 11.66 -15.85 -1.80
N PHE A 338 11.94 -14.76 -2.51
CA PHE A 338 11.20 -13.51 -2.42
C PHE A 338 9.71 -13.70 -2.81
N SER A 339 9.44 -14.38 -3.91
CA SER A 339 8.08 -14.56 -4.45
C SER A 339 7.24 -15.48 -3.56
N ILE A 340 7.78 -16.61 -3.10
CA ILE A 340 7.12 -17.50 -2.14
C ILE A 340 6.82 -16.77 -0.83
N PHE A 341 7.75 -15.93 -0.35
CA PHE A 341 7.52 -15.10 0.86
C PHE A 341 6.33 -14.17 0.65
N LEU A 342 6.34 -13.31 -0.37
CA LEU A 342 5.25 -12.34 -0.57
C LEU A 342 3.90 -13.03 -0.81
N ALA A 343 3.88 -14.05 -1.67
CA ALA A 343 2.65 -14.80 -1.97
C ALA A 343 2.06 -15.45 -0.72
N THR A 344 2.88 -16.06 0.15
CA THR A 344 2.35 -16.70 1.37
C THR A 344 1.85 -15.70 2.41
N ILE A 345 2.45 -14.50 2.51
CA ILE A 345 1.95 -13.44 3.41
C ILE A 345 0.59 -12.88 2.96
N PHE A 346 0.45 -12.50 1.68
CA PHE A 346 -0.78 -11.86 1.18
C PHE A 346 -1.94 -12.86 0.92
N GLN A 347 -1.65 -14.09 0.48
CA GLN A 347 -2.73 -15.06 0.24
C GLN A 347 -3.37 -15.53 1.56
N ALA A 348 -2.63 -15.54 2.68
CA ALA A 348 -3.12 -15.96 3.99
C ALA A 348 -4.15 -15.02 4.64
N THR A 349 -4.31 -13.79 4.12
CA THR A 349 -5.22 -12.77 4.68
C THR A 349 -6.47 -12.58 3.82
N HIS A 350 -6.33 -12.48 2.50
CA HIS A 350 -7.44 -12.16 1.57
C HIS A 350 -7.98 -13.37 0.79
N VAL A 351 -7.19 -14.41 0.56
CA VAL A 351 -7.55 -15.57 -0.26
C VAL A 351 -7.76 -16.81 0.62
N VAL A 352 -8.76 -16.69 1.49
CA VAL A 352 -9.11 -17.67 2.54
C VAL A 352 -10.62 -17.79 2.69
N ASP A 353 -11.13 -18.97 3.05
CA ASP A 353 -12.58 -19.27 3.13
C ASP A 353 -13.36 -18.37 4.13
N SER A 354 -12.65 -17.69 5.03
CA SER A 354 -13.21 -16.76 6.01
C SER A 354 -13.53 -15.36 5.45
N ALA A 355 -12.85 -14.97 4.36
CA ALA A 355 -12.88 -13.64 3.79
C ALA A 355 -14.01 -13.48 2.76
N ALA A 356 -14.75 -12.37 2.87
CA ALA A 356 -15.78 -12.00 1.92
C ALA A 356 -15.19 -11.62 0.55
N PHE A 357 -16.00 -11.80 -0.49
CA PHE A 357 -15.78 -11.24 -1.82
C PHE A 357 -17.04 -10.45 -2.23
N PRO A 358 -17.19 -9.19 -1.76
CA PRO A 358 -18.32 -8.34 -2.08
C PRO A 358 -18.36 -8.01 -3.57
N ARG A 359 -19.50 -7.50 -4.03
CA ARG A 359 -19.74 -7.20 -5.44
C ARG A 359 -20.46 -5.88 -5.58
N VAL A 360 -20.24 -5.21 -6.70
CA VAL A 360 -21.10 -4.10 -7.12
C VAL A 360 -22.49 -4.66 -7.47
N ASN A 361 -23.52 -4.07 -6.89
CA ASN A 361 -24.91 -4.42 -7.12
C ASN A 361 -25.33 -3.99 -8.53
N PRO A 362 -25.72 -4.92 -9.42
CA PRO A 362 -25.96 -4.62 -10.83
C PRO A 362 -27.22 -3.77 -11.09
N LYS A 363 -28.06 -3.53 -10.06
CA LYS A 363 -29.22 -2.63 -10.16
C LYS A 363 -28.90 -1.18 -9.78
N THR A 364 -27.86 -0.95 -8.97
CA THR A 364 -27.58 0.38 -8.37
C THR A 364 -26.21 0.94 -8.77
N GLY A 365 -25.29 0.12 -9.28
CA GLY A 365 -23.91 0.53 -9.54
C GLY A 365 -23.07 0.75 -8.27
N ASN A 366 -23.60 0.41 -7.10
CA ASN A 366 -23.02 0.67 -5.79
C ASN A 366 -22.66 -0.63 -5.06
N ILE A 367 -21.91 -0.50 -3.97
CA ILE A 367 -21.49 -1.61 -3.11
C ILE A 367 -22.46 -1.69 -1.93
N ASP A 368 -23.13 -2.84 -1.80
CA ASP A 368 -24.01 -3.13 -0.68
C ASP A 368 -23.16 -3.42 0.57
N GLY A 369 -23.34 -2.62 1.63
CA GLY A 369 -22.54 -2.68 2.86
C GLY A 369 -21.69 -1.42 3.13
N ASP A 370 -21.30 -1.22 4.39
CA ASP A 370 -20.42 -0.11 4.80
C ASP A 370 -18.95 -0.39 4.44
N TRP A 371 -18.22 0.69 4.17
CA TRP A 371 -16.79 0.61 3.83
C TRP A 371 -15.93 -0.01 4.94
N ALA A 372 -16.11 0.39 6.21
CA ALA A 372 -15.29 -0.09 7.32
C ALA A 372 -15.70 -1.50 7.77
N HIS A 373 -16.98 -1.86 7.64
CA HIS A 373 -17.41 -3.26 7.80
C HIS A 373 -16.74 -4.14 6.73
N ILE A 374 -16.74 -3.69 5.47
CA ILE A 374 -16.07 -4.39 4.36
C ILE A 374 -14.54 -4.53 4.58
N GLN A 375 -13.84 -3.52 5.12
CA GLN A 375 -12.42 -3.69 5.50
C GLN A 375 -12.19 -4.79 6.54
N VAL A 376 -13.16 -5.08 7.41
CA VAL A 376 -13.08 -6.15 8.42
C VAL A 376 -13.43 -7.52 7.83
N GLU A 377 -14.44 -7.58 6.95
CA GLU A 377 -14.96 -8.86 6.45
C GLU A 377 -14.17 -9.43 5.25
N THR A 378 -13.42 -8.60 4.54
CA THR A 378 -12.64 -9.00 3.34
C THR A 378 -11.20 -9.43 3.63
N ALA A 379 -10.80 -9.42 4.90
CA ALA A 379 -9.50 -9.85 5.36
C ALA A 379 -9.62 -10.74 6.61
N GLN A 380 -8.58 -11.51 6.90
CA GLN A 380 -8.45 -12.31 8.10
C GLN A 380 -7.09 -12.09 8.74
N ASP A 381 -7.09 -11.81 10.04
CA ASP A 381 -5.86 -11.72 10.82
C ASP A 381 -5.40 -13.10 11.31
N TYR A 382 -4.12 -13.24 11.63
CA TYR A 382 -3.57 -14.47 12.19
C TYR A 382 -2.45 -14.20 13.19
N ALA A 383 -2.19 -15.16 14.09
CA ALA A 383 -1.00 -15.20 14.95
C ALA A 383 -0.71 -13.91 15.75
N HIS A 384 -1.75 -13.17 16.16
CA HIS A 384 -1.67 -11.97 17.04
C HIS A 384 -0.80 -12.16 18.29
N ASP A 385 -0.63 -13.40 18.76
CA ASP A 385 0.16 -13.75 19.95
C ASP A 385 1.60 -14.21 19.64
N GLN A 386 2.08 -14.04 18.39
CA GLN A 386 3.39 -14.50 17.92
C GLN A 386 4.27 -13.32 17.45
N PRO A 387 5.11 -12.72 18.32
CA PRO A 387 6.00 -11.61 17.95
C PRO A 387 6.94 -11.92 16.77
N PHE A 388 7.32 -13.18 16.58
CA PHE A 388 8.06 -13.63 15.40
C PHE A 388 7.28 -13.40 14.10
N MET A 389 5.98 -13.78 14.06
CA MET A 389 5.16 -13.55 12.86
C MET A 389 4.97 -12.06 12.62
N THR A 390 4.64 -11.27 13.65
CA THR A 390 4.54 -9.81 13.55
C THR A 390 5.82 -9.17 13.00
N PHE A 391 7.00 -9.60 13.47
CA PHE A 391 8.28 -9.12 12.94
C PHE A 391 8.51 -9.55 11.49
N PHE A 392 8.17 -10.80 11.14
CA PHE A 392 8.45 -11.41 9.84
C PHE A 392 7.49 -10.90 8.75
N SER A 393 6.19 -10.88 9.00
CA SER A 393 5.19 -10.38 8.04
C SER A 393 5.19 -8.86 7.89
N GLY A 394 5.85 -8.12 8.77
CA GLY A 394 5.71 -6.66 8.83
C GLY A 394 4.33 -6.24 9.35
N SER A 395 3.88 -6.86 10.45
CA SER A 395 2.53 -6.69 11.01
C SER A 395 1.35 -6.97 10.07
N LEU A 396 1.57 -7.42 8.82
CA LEU A 396 0.52 -7.86 7.88
C LEU A 396 -0.29 -9.09 8.36
N ASN A 397 0.09 -9.70 9.48
CA ASN A 397 -0.74 -10.67 10.20
C ASN A 397 -1.89 -10.00 11.00
N TYR A 398 -1.95 -8.66 10.99
CA TYR A 398 -3.04 -7.79 11.46
C TYR A 398 -3.68 -7.03 10.27
N GLN A 399 -3.87 -7.69 9.13
CA GLN A 399 -4.33 -7.09 7.87
C GLN A 399 -5.59 -6.22 8.02
N VAL A 400 -6.59 -6.66 8.79
CA VAL A 400 -7.82 -5.89 9.04
C VAL A 400 -7.51 -4.54 9.68
N ILE A 401 -6.58 -4.52 10.63
CA ILE A 401 -6.17 -3.30 11.33
C ILE A 401 -5.39 -2.38 10.39
N HIS A 402 -4.53 -2.95 9.55
CA HIS A 402 -3.81 -2.19 8.52
C HIS A 402 -4.76 -1.55 7.51
N HIS A 403 -5.77 -2.27 7.03
CA HIS A 403 -6.80 -1.76 6.12
C HIS A 403 -7.62 -0.61 6.71
N LEU A 404 -7.97 -0.70 8.01
CA LEU A 404 -8.68 0.37 8.72
C LEU A 404 -7.79 1.58 9.04
N PHE A 405 -6.49 1.38 9.29
CA PHE A 405 -5.57 2.42 9.76
C PHE A 405 -4.21 2.42 9.03
N PRO A 406 -4.18 2.54 7.68
CA PRO A 406 -2.97 2.26 6.88
C PRO A 406 -1.81 3.23 7.16
N THR A 407 -2.09 4.40 7.74
CA THR A 407 -1.05 5.39 8.09
C THR A 407 -0.41 5.17 9.47
N VAL A 408 -0.75 4.09 10.18
CA VAL A 408 -0.17 3.71 11.47
C VAL A 408 1.08 2.83 11.24
N ALA A 409 2.20 3.17 11.87
CA ALA A 409 3.46 2.42 11.78
C ALA A 409 3.30 0.99 12.30
N GLN A 410 3.94 0.01 11.64
CA GLN A 410 3.79 -1.42 11.93
C GLN A 410 3.99 -1.83 13.40
N GLU A 411 4.88 -1.17 14.14
CA GLU A 411 5.12 -1.44 15.56
C GLU A 411 3.92 -1.10 16.47
N HIS A 412 3.07 -0.16 16.05
CA HIS A 412 1.92 0.28 16.83
C HIS A 412 0.66 -0.54 16.53
N ILE A 413 0.55 -1.12 15.33
CA ILE A 413 -0.61 -1.93 14.88
C ILE A 413 -1.03 -3.01 15.91
N PRO A 414 -0.12 -3.79 16.54
CA PRO A 414 -0.49 -4.78 17.56
C PRO A 414 -1.26 -4.21 18.76
N ALA A 415 -1.00 -2.97 19.16
CA ALA A 415 -1.67 -2.32 20.30
C ALA A 415 -3.14 -1.99 20.01
N LEU A 416 -3.52 -1.89 18.73
CA LEU A 416 -4.89 -1.61 18.31
C LEU A 416 -5.77 -2.89 18.26
N GLY A 417 -5.16 -4.08 18.24
CA GLY A 417 -5.87 -5.37 18.17
C GLY A 417 -6.99 -5.57 19.22
N PRO A 418 -6.78 -5.22 20.50
CA PRO A 418 -7.85 -5.22 21.50
C PRO A 418 -8.97 -4.20 21.21
N ILE A 419 -8.62 -3.02 20.69
CA ILE A 419 -9.56 -1.92 20.41
C ILE A 419 -10.48 -2.28 19.22
N VAL A 420 -9.89 -2.79 18.13
CA VAL A 420 -10.63 -3.30 16.97
C VAL A 420 -11.53 -4.46 17.40
N ARG A 421 -11.01 -5.42 18.17
CA ARG A 421 -11.77 -6.59 18.65
C ARG A 421 -12.95 -6.23 19.55
N GLN A 422 -12.76 -5.28 20.47
CA GLN A 422 -13.85 -4.80 21.31
C GLN A 422 -14.92 -4.09 20.48
N THR A 423 -14.51 -3.16 19.62
CA THR A 423 -15.47 -2.33 18.86
C THR A 423 -16.22 -3.17 17.82
N ALA A 424 -15.56 -4.09 17.13
CA ALA A 424 -16.22 -5.02 16.20
C ALA A 424 -17.29 -5.86 16.92
N LYS A 425 -16.99 -6.38 18.12
CA LYS A 425 -17.95 -7.13 18.94
C LYS A 425 -19.16 -6.28 19.37
N GLU A 426 -18.96 -5.00 19.69
CA GLU A 426 -20.03 -4.10 20.12
C GLU A 426 -21.00 -3.73 18.98
N PHE A 427 -20.50 -3.62 17.75
CA PHE A 427 -21.30 -3.35 16.54
C PHE A 427 -21.73 -4.61 15.77
N GLY A 428 -21.34 -5.80 16.24
CA GLY A 428 -21.68 -7.09 15.60
C GLY A 428 -20.85 -7.45 14.35
N VAL A 429 -19.83 -6.66 14.02
CA VAL A 429 -18.96 -6.86 12.84
C VAL A 429 -18.11 -8.12 13.00
N LYS A 430 -18.07 -8.96 11.96
CA LYS A 430 -17.45 -10.30 12.00
C LYS A 430 -15.91 -10.26 11.86
N TYR A 431 -15.21 -9.86 12.92
CA TYR A 431 -13.75 -9.82 12.95
C TYR A 431 -13.09 -11.19 13.26
N GLU A 432 -12.58 -11.85 12.23
CA GLU A 432 -11.90 -13.16 12.33
C GLU A 432 -10.40 -13.03 12.63
N VAL A 433 -9.91 -13.85 13.57
CA VAL A 433 -8.47 -13.92 13.92
C VAL A 433 -8.04 -15.36 14.19
N ILE A 434 -7.26 -15.96 13.28
CA ILE A 434 -6.72 -17.32 13.48
C ILE A 434 -5.68 -17.31 14.61
N ARG A 435 -5.98 -18.09 15.65
CA ARG A 435 -5.04 -18.45 16.72
C ARG A 435 -4.61 -19.89 16.55
N LYS A 436 -3.34 -20.18 16.85
CA LYS A 436 -2.83 -21.56 16.89
C LYS A 436 -3.64 -22.36 17.92
N LYS A 437 -4.34 -23.41 17.49
CA LYS A 437 -5.01 -24.34 18.42
C LYS A 437 -3.98 -24.87 19.41
N LYS A 438 -4.12 -24.55 20.70
CA LYS A 438 -3.35 -25.22 21.75
C LYS A 438 -3.66 -26.71 21.68
N SER A 439 -2.63 -27.55 21.58
CA SER A 439 -2.77 -28.99 21.46
C SER A 439 -3.37 -29.59 22.73
N GLY A 440 -4.60 -30.08 22.63
CA GLY A 440 -5.15 -31.06 23.57
C GLY A 440 -5.50 -30.57 24.98
N LYS A 441 -6.49 -29.69 25.10
CA LYS A 441 -7.57 -29.89 26.10
C LYS A 441 -8.92 -29.76 25.41
N SER A 442 -9.89 -30.60 25.82
CA SER A 442 -11.08 -30.85 24.99
C SER A 442 -12.10 -29.71 25.04
N ARG A 443 -12.85 -29.56 23.93
CA ARG A 443 -13.91 -28.56 23.71
C ARG A 443 -15.11 -28.67 24.68
N LYS A 444 -15.09 -29.59 25.65
CA LYS A 444 -16.14 -29.73 26.69
C LYS A 444 -15.99 -28.70 27.81
N ALA A 445 -14.76 -28.39 28.24
CA ALA A 445 -14.52 -27.53 29.41
C ALA A 445 -15.02 -26.09 29.23
N ASP A 446 -14.83 -25.51 28.05
CA ASP A 446 -15.22 -24.12 27.76
C ASP A 446 -16.75 -23.92 27.71
N VAL A 447 -17.50 -24.97 27.33
CA VAL A 447 -18.98 -24.95 27.27
C VAL A 447 -19.57 -24.95 28.67
N GLU A 448 -19.02 -25.76 29.57
CA GLU A 448 -19.46 -25.85 30.96
C GLU A 448 -19.16 -24.55 31.73
N ALA A 449 -17.99 -23.96 31.50
CA ALA A 449 -17.62 -22.64 32.03
C ALA A 449 -18.47 -21.48 31.49
N HIS A 450 -19.09 -21.61 30.30
CA HIS A 450 -20.01 -20.60 29.74
C HIS A 450 -21.41 -20.63 30.38
N ASN A 451 -21.93 -21.81 30.76
CA ASN A 451 -23.26 -21.90 31.35
C ASN A 451 -23.32 -21.40 32.80
N ILE A 452 -22.24 -21.55 33.57
CA ILE A 452 -22.19 -21.13 34.99
C ILE A 452 -22.17 -19.59 35.16
N LYS A 453 -21.78 -18.83 34.14
CA LYS A 453 -21.67 -17.35 34.21
C LYS A 453 -22.89 -16.55 33.72
N ARG A 454 -24.04 -17.19 33.47
CA ARG A 454 -25.25 -16.49 33.00
C ARG A 454 -26.01 -15.68 34.07
N ASN A 455 -25.76 -15.92 35.36
CA ASN A 455 -26.61 -15.38 36.45
C ASN A 455 -25.97 -14.27 37.31
N ASN A 456 -24.87 -13.64 36.87
CA ASN A 456 -24.30 -12.47 37.55
C ASN A 456 -23.82 -11.44 36.54
N THR A 457 -24.34 -10.21 36.63
CA THR A 457 -23.82 -9.03 35.90
C THR A 457 -22.46 -8.61 36.49
N PRO A 458 -21.36 -8.67 35.72
CA PRO A 458 -20.07 -8.13 36.18
C PRO A 458 -20.03 -6.62 35.93
N ASP A 459 -19.49 -5.85 36.89
CA ASP A 459 -19.21 -4.43 36.70
C ASP A 459 -18.28 -4.18 35.49
N VAL A 460 -18.55 -3.11 34.76
CA VAL A 460 -17.76 -2.70 33.58
C VAL A 460 -16.38 -2.19 34.02
N PRO A 461 -15.28 -2.85 33.64
CA PRO A 461 -13.93 -2.37 33.97
C PRO A 461 -13.63 -1.07 33.21
N THR A 462 -13.16 -0.05 33.91
CA THR A 462 -12.58 1.14 33.25
C THR A 462 -11.29 0.77 32.50
N ILE A 463 -10.99 1.49 31.42
CA ILE A 463 -9.84 1.22 30.52
C ILE A 463 -8.52 0.97 31.28
N THR A 464 -8.28 1.72 32.37
CA THR A 464 -7.12 1.58 33.26
C THR A 464 -6.96 0.18 33.88
N GLN A 465 -8.05 -0.55 34.10
CA GLN A 465 -8.05 -1.91 34.66
C GLN A 465 -7.73 -3.00 33.62
N VAL A 466 -7.93 -2.71 32.33
CA VAL A 466 -7.54 -3.60 31.22
C VAL A 466 -6.04 -3.45 30.95
N LEU A 467 -5.58 -2.21 30.79
CA LEU A 467 -4.17 -1.87 30.52
C LEU A 467 -3.20 -2.35 31.60
N SER A 468 -3.66 -2.54 32.84
CA SER A 468 -2.84 -3.01 33.96
C SER A 468 -2.75 -4.54 34.10
N ARG A 469 -3.47 -5.31 33.27
CA ARG A 469 -3.54 -6.79 33.38
C ARG A 469 -2.95 -7.58 32.20
N GLU A 470 -2.87 -7.01 31.00
CA GLU A 470 -2.47 -7.76 29.79
C GLU A 470 -1.14 -7.32 29.14
N ILE A 471 -0.35 -6.42 29.76
CA ILE A 471 0.99 -6.06 29.25
C ILE A 471 2.05 -7.05 29.79
N PRO A 472 2.71 -7.86 28.92
CA PRO A 472 3.88 -8.63 29.34
C PRO A 472 5.05 -7.66 29.55
N ARG A 473 5.68 -7.68 30.73
CA ARG A 473 6.95 -6.95 30.93
C ARG A 473 8.05 -7.63 30.11
N ASN A 474 8.40 -7.05 28.97
CA ASN A 474 9.47 -7.54 28.10
C ASN A 474 10.81 -7.62 28.86
N LYS A 475 11.22 -8.83 29.24
CA LYS A 475 12.56 -9.11 29.78
C LYS A 475 13.59 -9.20 28.65
N PHE A 476 13.99 -8.06 28.10
CA PHE A 476 15.26 -7.94 27.40
C PHE A 476 16.36 -7.59 28.42
N THR A 477 16.93 -8.61 29.06
CA THR A 477 18.10 -8.46 29.93
C THR A 477 19.37 -8.49 29.08
N GLY A 478 19.99 -7.33 28.84
CA GLY A 478 21.13 -7.23 27.92
C GLY A 478 22.12 -6.07 28.13
N PHE A 479 21.81 -5.08 28.98
CA PHE A 479 22.77 -4.02 29.36
C PHE A 479 22.58 -3.66 30.83
N ARG A 480 23.70 -3.48 31.55
CA ARG A 480 23.76 -2.94 32.91
C ARG A 480 24.32 -1.52 32.83
N LEU A 481 23.71 -0.59 33.56
CA LEU A 481 24.31 0.69 33.93
C LEU A 481 24.53 0.70 35.46
N PRO A 482 25.45 1.52 36.00
CA PRO A 482 25.80 1.47 37.42
C PRO A 482 24.66 1.88 38.35
N GLU A 483 24.63 1.28 39.53
CA GLU A 483 23.72 1.65 40.61
C GLU A 483 24.21 2.92 41.33
N LEU A 484 23.28 3.72 41.84
CA LEU A 484 23.52 4.84 42.75
C LEU A 484 22.58 4.67 43.95
N ASP A 485 23.14 4.73 45.15
CA ASP A 485 22.44 4.39 46.38
C ASP A 485 21.32 5.36 46.77
N ASN A 486 20.28 4.82 47.40
CA ASN A 486 19.18 5.57 48.00
C ASN A 486 19.21 5.46 49.53
N THR A 487 19.56 6.55 50.22
CA THR A 487 19.51 6.61 51.69
C THR A 487 18.33 7.42 52.23
N THR A 488 17.45 6.71 52.94
CA THR A 488 16.62 7.18 54.08
C THR A 488 15.62 8.34 53.92
N LYS A 489 14.34 7.95 53.85
CA LYS A 489 13.24 8.30 54.80
C LYS A 489 13.19 9.72 55.42
N GLY A 490 12.06 10.41 55.22
CA GLY A 490 11.60 11.50 56.09
C GLY A 490 10.13 11.86 55.87
N THR A 491 9.28 11.74 56.91
CA THR A 491 7.90 12.27 56.94
C THR A 491 7.92 13.75 57.42
N THR A 492 6.87 14.58 57.39
CA THR A 492 5.42 14.32 57.57
C THR A 492 4.56 15.55 57.15
N GLN A 493 3.29 15.31 56.76
CA GLN A 493 2.09 16.14 57.02
C GLN A 493 2.01 17.66 56.68
N LYS A 494 1.11 18.03 55.74
CA LYS A 494 -0.17 18.79 55.93
C LYS A 494 -0.61 19.60 54.69
N TYR A 495 -1.92 19.55 54.38
CA TYR A 495 -2.65 20.55 53.59
C TYR A 495 -3.25 21.63 54.53
N PRO A 496 -3.57 22.83 54.04
CA PRO A 496 -4.92 23.09 53.51
C PRO A 496 -4.91 23.85 52.16
N ALA A 497 -6.10 24.16 51.62
CA ALA A 497 -6.29 24.74 50.29
C ALA A 497 -7.03 26.09 50.31
N THR A 498 -6.78 26.94 49.32
CA THR A 498 -7.63 28.10 48.95
C THR A 498 -7.58 28.36 47.44
N THR A 499 -8.73 28.77 46.87
CA THR A 499 -8.83 29.42 45.55
C THR A 499 -9.18 30.89 45.76
N PRO A 500 -8.70 31.84 44.95
CA PRO A 500 -9.68 32.66 44.21
C PRO A 500 -9.24 33.20 42.81
N THR A 501 -10.10 32.95 41.82
CA THR A 501 -10.61 33.88 40.78
C THR A 501 -9.83 35.12 40.25
N ARG A 502 -9.65 35.14 38.91
CA ARG A 502 -10.17 36.14 37.91
C ARG A 502 -9.27 37.30 37.39
N LYS A 503 -9.46 37.59 36.08
CA LYS A 503 -9.21 38.84 35.27
C LYS A 503 -8.02 38.92 34.28
N LEU A 504 -8.31 38.53 33.03
CA LEU A 504 -8.16 39.28 31.75
C LEU A 504 -7.12 40.41 31.56
N GLN A 505 -6.27 40.22 30.52
CA GLN A 505 -5.82 41.20 29.50
C GLN A 505 -4.91 42.41 29.93
N PRO A 506 -4.33 43.18 28.99
CA PRO A 506 -3.32 42.73 28.02
C PRO A 506 -2.10 43.69 27.90
N LYS A 507 -0.96 43.24 27.33
CA LYS A 507 0.09 44.16 26.82
C LYS A 507 0.73 43.67 25.53
N LEU A 508 1.21 44.63 24.73
CA LEU A 508 1.81 44.47 23.40
C LEU A 508 3.35 44.63 23.42
N GLN A 509 3.94 44.28 22.28
CA GLN A 509 5.15 44.83 21.65
C GLN A 509 6.57 44.33 22.01
N ALA A 510 7.33 44.23 20.91
CA ALA A 510 8.77 44.51 20.73
C ALA A 510 9.83 43.44 21.08
N ASN A 511 10.26 42.74 20.02
CA ASN A 511 11.65 42.47 19.62
C ASN A 511 12.77 42.50 20.68
N LYS A 512 13.47 41.37 20.83
CA LYS A 512 14.95 41.31 20.77
C LYS A 512 15.44 39.87 20.57
N ALA A 513 16.19 39.65 19.50
CA ALA A 513 17.16 38.56 19.37
C ALA A 513 18.55 39.20 19.19
N PRO A 514 19.56 38.73 19.93
CA PRO A 514 20.87 38.43 19.34
C PRO A 514 21.59 37.27 20.10
N PRO A 515 22.89 36.97 19.88
CA PRO A 515 23.66 36.91 18.62
C PRO A 515 24.56 35.64 18.47
N ASN A 516 25.08 35.41 17.25
CA ASN A 516 26.45 34.89 16.94
C ASN A 516 26.91 33.49 17.45
N SER A 517 27.91 32.80 16.89
CA SER A 517 28.73 32.87 15.64
C SER A 517 29.34 31.44 15.41
N PHE A 518 30.10 31.04 14.37
CA PHE A 518 31.16 31.67 13.57
C PHE A 518 31.36 30.94 12.21
N THR A 519 31.89 31.68 11.20
CA THR A 519 32.64 31.29 9.96
C THR A 519 32.46 29.91 9.29
N GLY A 520 32.44 29.78 7.95
CA GLY A 520 32.45 30.78 6.86
C GLY A 520 33.58 30.60 5.82
N PHE A 521 33.21 30.64 4.53
CA PHE A 521 34.10 30.96 3.39
C PHE A 521 33.24 31.48 2.21
N GLN A 522 33.76 32.41 1.41
CA GLN A 522 33.12 33.02 0.23
C GLN A 522 34.17 33.45 -0.79
N ILE A 523 33.70 33.79 -2.01
CA ILE A 523 34.19 34.79 -3.00
C ILE A 523 34.20 34.21 -4.44
N PRO A 524 33.67 34.90 -5.47
CA PRO A 524 32.64 35.95 -5.50
C PRO A 524 31.51 35.66 -6.53
N LYS A 525 30.59 36.63 -6.72
CA LYS A 525 29.85 36.81 -7.99
C LYS A 525 30.33 38.09 -8.66
N LEU A 526 30.47 38.07 -9.99
CA LEU A 526 30.44 39.28 -10.83
C LEU A 526 29.07 39.39 -11.51
N ASN A 527 28.70 40.60 -11.96
CA ASN A 527 27.42 40.84 -12.62
C ASN A 527 27.53 41.95 -13.67
N ASN A 528 26.63 41.91 -14.67
CA ASN A 528 26.35 42.93 -15.69
C ASN A 528 27.45 43.23 -16.73
N MET A 529 27.21 42.81 -17.98
CA MET A 529 26.81 43.76 -19.04
C MET A 529 26.03 43.04 -20.15
N LEU A 530 25.11 43.77 -20.79
CA LEU A 530 24.31 43.35 -21.95
C LEU A 530 24.79 44.15 -23.18
N PRO A 531 24.67 43.61 -24.41
CA PRO A 531 23.45 43.88 -25.16
C PRO A 531 22.84 42.67 -25.88
N SER A 532 21.77 42.93 -26.61
CA SER A 532 20.91 42.00 -27.36
C SER A 532 21.58 41.28 -28.53
N GLU A 533 21.17 40.04 -28.79
CA GLU A 533 20.49 39.67 -30.04
C GLU A 533 19.75 38.32 -29.90
N THR A 534 18.73 38.09 -30.74
CA THR A 534 17.90 36.87 -30.73
C THR A 534 17.92 36.18 -32.09
N PRO A 535 18.06 34.85 -32.10
CA PRO A 535 17.41 34.02 -33.12
C PRO A 535 16.41 33.03 -32.50
N THR A 536 15.30 32.81 -33.20
CA THR A 536 14.33 31.76 -32.90
C THR A 536 14.83 30.39 -33.37
N PHE A 537 14.42 29.32 -32.69
CA PHE A 537 14.60 27.94 -33.16
C PHE A 537 13.27 27.19 -33.20
N SER A 538 12.92 26.71 -34.40
CA SER A 538 11.80 25.80 -34.65
C SER A 538 12.28 24.34 -34.61
N PRO A 539 11.40 23.36 -34.30
CA PRO A 539 11.80 21.95 -34.19
C PRO A 539 12.16 21.33 -35.55
N LEU A 540 13.19 20.48 -35.55
CA LEU A 540 13.61 19.71 -36.73
C LEU A 540 12.68 18.52 -36.97
N SER A 541 12.17 18.41 -38.20
CA SER A 541 11.49 17.23 -38.73
C SER A 541 12.48 16.31 -39.44
N PHE A 542 12.37 15.00 -39.20
CA PHE A 542 13.10 13.98 -39.97
C PHE A 542 12.15 13.29 -40.96
N ASN A 543 12.29 13.62 -42.24
CA ASN A 543 11.72 12.84 -43.35
C ASN A 543 12.79 11.85 -43.86
N SER A 544 12.41 10.57 -44.01
CA SER A 544 13.26 9.53 -44.59
C SER A 544 12.89 9.28 -46.07
N PRO A 545 13.81 9.44 -47.03
CA PRO A 545 13.54 9.12 -48.44
C PRO A 545 13.70 7.63 -48.75
N THR A 546 12.84 7.10 -49.62
CA THR A 546 12.98 5.79 -50.26
C THR A 546 13.90 5.84 -51.47
N PRO A 547 14.73 4.81 -51.72
CA PRO A 547 15.23 4.48 -53.05
C PRO A 547 14.59 3.18 -53.58
N SER A 548 14.31 3.15 -54.89
CA SER A 548 13.73 1.98 -55.57
C SER A 548 14.39 1.77 -56.94
N PHE A 549 15.12 0.66 -57.13
CA PHE A 549 15.62 0.24 -58.45
C PHE A 549 15.73 -1.30 -58.57
N LEU A 550 15.48 -1.77 -59.79
CA LEU A 550 15.60 -3.12 -60.38
C LEU A 550 16.13 -2.93 -61.82
N PRO A 551 16.47 -3.99 -62.62
CA PRO A 551 16.43 -5.45 -62.37
C PRO A 551 17.88 -6.02 -62.27
N ASP A 552 18.34 -7.23 -62.67
CA ASP A 552 17.83 -8.45 -63.36
C ASP A 552 18.86 -9.61 -63.06
N SER A 553 18.78 -10.91 -63.42
CA SER A 553 17.81 -11.75 -64.18
C SER A 553 18.02 -13.26 -63.87
N ILE A 554 17.12 -14.12 -64.39
CA ILE A 554 17.31 -15.53 -64.86
C ILE A 554 18.08 -16.55 -63.97
N GLY A 555 17.41 -17.66 -63.64
CA GLY A 555 18.01 -18.94 -63.20
C GLY A 555 16.94 -20.01 -62.89
N VAL A 556 17.04 -21.24 -63.41
CA VAL A 556 15.92 -22.22 -63.44
C VAL A 556 16.35 -23.68 -63.18
N ALA A 557 15.57 -24.38 -62.34
CA ALA A 557 15.44 -25.84 -62.18
C ALA A 557 16.64 -26.66 -61.61
N PRO A 558 16.47 -27.94 -61.18
CA PRO A 558 15.28 -28.61 -60.63
C PRO A 558 15.53 -29.38 -59.29
N LEU A 559 14.47 -30.02 -58.75
CA LEU A 559 14.52 -31.01 -57.66
C LEU A 559 15.09 -32.37 -58.10
N PRO A 560 15.45 -33.23 -57.12
CA PRO A 560 14.97 -34.61 -57.13
C PRO A 560 14.24 -35.02 -55.83
N ASN A 561 13.37 -36.03 -55.93
CA ASN A 561 12.59 -36.59 -54.82
C ASN A 561 13.41 -37.58 -53.97
N GLN A 562 12.99 -37.77 -52.71
CA GLN A 562 12.97 -39.11 -52.10
C GLN A 562 11.87 -39.21 -51.03
N ASP A 563 11.17 -40.34 -50.99
CA ASP A 563 10.12 -40.63 -50.01
C ASP A 563 10.68 -40.99 -48.63
N THR A 564 9.90 -40.70 -47.58
CA THR A 564 9.47 -41.76 -46.64
C THR A 564 8.32 -41.28 -45.76
N SER A 565 7.48 -42.23 -45.34
CA SER A 565 6.29 -41.98 -44.52
C SER A 565 6.59 -42.01 -43.03
N THR A 566 5.99 -41.08 -42.27
CA THR A 566 5.27 -41.42 -41.04
C THR A 566 4.36 -40.27 -40.58
N SER A 567 3.30 -40.63 -39.86
CA SER A 567 2.25 -39.71 -39.42
C SER A 567 2.57 -38.96 -38.13
N GLN A 568 2.18 -37.68 -38.05
CA GLN A 568 1.43 -37.16 -36.88
C GLN A 568 0.73 -35.83 -37.20
N HIS A 569 -0.44 -35.60 -36.59
CA HIS A 569 -1.25 -34.40 -36.83
C HIS A 569 -0.72 -33.19 -36.06
N LEU A 570 -0.49 -32.08 -36.76
CA LEU A 570 -0.26 -30.76 -36.16
C LEU A 570 -1.30 -29.75 -36.65
N PHE A 571 -2.27 -29.43 -35.79
CA PHE A 571 -3.18 -28.30 -36.01
C PHE A 571 -2.40 -26.98 -35.89
N LYS A 572 -2.24 -26.27 -37.01
CA LYS A 572 -1.75 -24.88 -37.00
C LYS A 572 -2.87 -23.95 -36.56
N PHE A 573 -2.70 -23.28 -35.42
CA PHE A 573 -3.47 -22.09 -35.07
C PHE A 573 -2.69 -20.83 -35.50
N PRO A 574 -3.25 -19.94 -36.34
CA PRO A 574 -2.73 -18.59 -36.47
C PRO A 574 -3.10 -17.78 -35.23
N ILE A 575 -2.14 -17.02 -34.68
CA ILE A 575 -2.39 -16.07 -33.59
C ILE A 575 -2.41 -14.66 -34.18
N GLU A 576 -3.60 -14.18 -34.54
CA GLU A 576 -3.82 -12.76 -34.83
C GLU A 576 -4.23 -12.02 -33.56
N PHE A 577 -3.45 -11.02 -33.16
CA PHE A 577 -3.81 -10.12 -32.06
C PHE A 577 -4.67 -8.96 -32.58
N SER A 578 -5.99 -9.05 -32.42
CA SER A 578 -6.92 -7.93 -32.64
C SER A 578 -7.45 -7.37 -31.31
N PRO A 579 -7.28 -6.06 -31.02
CA PRO A 579 -7.74 -5.45 -29.77
C PRO A 579 -9.23 -5.08 -29.85
N LEU A 580 -10.12 -6.05 -29.61
CA LEU A 580 -11.56 -5.82 -29.61
C LEU A 580 -11.99 -4.91 -28.45
N ARG A 581 -12.52 -3.73 -28.81
CA ARG A 581 -13.21 -2.82 -27.88
C ARG A 581 -14.54 -3.44 -27.44
N GLY A 582 -14.94 -3.18 -26.19
CA GLY A 582 -16.21 -3.67 -25.67
C GLY A 582 -17.42 -3.12 -26.43
N GLN A 583 -18.41 -3.99 -26.66
CA GLN A 583 -19.79 -3.62 -26.98
C GLN A 583 -20.76 -4.32 -26.01
N SER A 584 -22.02 -3.87 -26.00
CA SER A 584 -23.00 -4.15 -24.96
C SER A 584 -23.57 -5.58 -24.99
N TYR A 585 -23.81 -6.13 -23.79
CA TYR A 585 -24.58 -7.36 -23.62
C TYR A 585 -26.07 -7.15 -23.96
N ALA A 586 -26.47 -7.51 -25.17
CA ALA A 586 -27.88 -7.71 -25.53
C ALA A 586 -28.01 -8.77 -26.64
N GLY A 587 -28.67 -9.90 -26.34
CA GLY A 587 -29.15 -10.84 -27.37
C GLY A 587 -28.30 -12.08 -27.67
N LEU A 588 -28.09 -12.96 -26.68
CA LEU A 588 -27.77 -14.38 -26.97
C LEU A 588 -28.24 -15.36 -25.88
N LYS A 589 -29.53 -15.26 -25.51
CA LYS A 589 -30.26 -16.40 -24.93
C LYS A 589 -30.92 -17.16 -26.08
N ASN A 590 -30.27 -18.24 -26.56
CA ASN A 590 -30.86 -19.41 -27.22
C ASN A 590 -29.77 -20.24 -27.93
N LEU A 591 -28.85 -20.86 -27.17
CA LEU A 591 -28.21 -22.11 -27.56
C LEU A 591 -27.48 -22.70 -26.33
N ILE A 592 -27.75 -23.97 -26.03
CA ILE A 592 -27.37 -24.71 -24.79
C ILE A 592 -28.16 -24.24 -23.55
#